data_AF-A0A842U4Y8-F1
#
_entry.id   AF-A0A842U4Y8-F1
#
_cell.length_a   1.000
_cell.length_b   1.000
_cell.length_c   1.000
_cell.angle_alpha   90.00
_cell.angle_beta   90.00
_cell.angle_gamma   90.00
#
_symmetry.space_group_name_H-M   'P 1'
#
loop_
_entity.id
_entity.type
_entity.pdbx_description
1 polymer ?
#
loop_
_entity_poly.entity_id
_entity_poly.type
_entity_poly.pdbx_seq_one_letter_code
_entity_poly.pdbx_strand_id
1 'polypeptide(L)' 'MKRCIYCKTEIPESQVIDFCERCGKGVFGEKMFKAIIQNMLDAQKRGDLDQSR' A
#
# COMPACT_ATOMS: atom_id res chain seq x y z
N MET A 1 -3.02 12.47 -6.08
CA MET A 1 -3.78 11.20 -5.99
C MET A 1 -3.10 10.16 -6.86
N LYS A 2 -2.93 8.92 -6.37
CA LYS A 2 -2.46 7.78 -7.18
C LYS A 2 -3.59 6.79 -7.47
N ARG A 3 -3.36 5.82 -8.34
CA ARG A 3 -4.38 4.83 -8.75
C ARG A 3 -3.98 3.42 -8.35
N CYS A 4 -4.95 2.65 -7.84
CA CYS A 4 -4.80 1.23 -7.54
C CYS A 4 -4.26 0.49 -8.77
N ILE A 5 -3.15 -0.25 -8.62
CA ILE A 5 -2.54 -1.00 -9.73
C ILE A 5 -3.51 -2.03 -10.33
N TYR A 6 -4.43 -2.58 -9.52
CA TYR A 6 -5.41 -3.58 -9.95
C TYR A 6 -6.66 -2.97 -10.57
N CYS A 7 -7.46 -2.23 -9.80
CA CYS A 7 -8.79 -1.78 -10.23
C CYS A 7 -8.87 -0.30 -10.62
N LYS A 8 -7.73 0.40 -10.66
CA LYS A 8 -7.59 1.82 -11.03
C LYS A 8 -8.37 2.84 -10.18
N THR A 9 -9.02 2.41 -9.10
CA THR A 9 -9.66 3.31 -8.13
C THR A 9 -8.64 4.28 -7.55
N GLU A 10 -9.10 5.47 -7.19
CA GLU A 10 -8.24 6.47 -6.56
C GLU A 10 -7.77 6.03 -5.17
N ILE A 11 -6.51 6.35 -4.88
CA ILE A 11 -5.85 6.11 -3.59
C ILE A 11 -5.13 7.42 -3.22
N PRO A 12 -5.19 7.85 -1.94
CA PRO A 12 -4.41 8.98 -1.47
C PRO A 12 -2.91 8.82 -1.79
N GLU A 13 -2.23 9.90 -2.17
CA GLU A 13 -0.77 9.86 -2.36
C GLU A 13 -0.01 9.58 -1.05
N SER A 14 -0.61 9.92 0.09
CA SER A 14 -0.05 9.61 1.42
C SER A 14 -0.03 8.12 1.76
N GLN A 15 -0.67 7.26 0.96
CA GLN A 15 -0.69 5.83 1.25
C GLN A 15 0.63 5.15 0.86
N VAL A 16 1.14 4.27 1.72
CA VAL A 16 2.42 3.55 1.52
C VAL A 16 2.34 2.38 0.54
N ILE A 17 1.16 2.06 0.00
CA ILE A 17 0.95 0.97 -0.96
C ILE A 17 0.22 1.47 -2.21
N ASP A 18 0.36 0.77 -3.33
CA ASP A 18 -0.22 1.16 -4.62
C ASP A 18 -1.50 0.39 -4.99
N PHE A 19 -2.15 -0.26 -4.02
CA PHE A 19 -3.40 -0.98 -4.23
C PHE A 19 -4.43 -0.64 -3.15
N CYS A 20 -5.71 -0.65 -3.51
CA CYS A 20 -6.77 -0.34 -2.56
C CYS A 20 -7.01 -1.51 -1.61
N GLU A 21 -7.67 -1.23 -0.48
CA GLU A 21 -7.98 -2.24 0.54
C GLU A 21 -8.77 -3.44 -0.03
N ARG A 22 -9.78 -3.19 -0.87
CA ARG A 22 -10.58 -4.25 -1.50
C ARG A 22 -9.71 -5.20 -2.31
N CYS A 23 -8.83 -4.67 -3.16
CA CYS A 23 -7.95 -5.49 -3.98
C CYS A 23 -6.85 -6.16 -3.15
N GLY A 24 -6.25 -5.45 -2.20
CA GLY A 24 -5.23 -6.01 -1.32
C GLY A 24 -5.77 -7.18 -0.50
N LYS A 25 -6.93 -7.03 0.13
CA LYS A 25 -7.61 -8.12 0.84
C LYS A 25 -8.02 -9.26 -0.09
N GLY A 26 -8.48 -8.96 -1.30
CA GLY A 26 -8.87 -9.98 -2.29
C GLY A 26 -7.71 -10.83 -2.80
N VAL A 27 -6.53 -10.23 -2.98
CA VAL A 27 -5.33 -10.93 -3.49
C VAL A 27 -4.57 -11.64 -2.37
N PHE A 28 -4.39 -11.00 -1.22
CA PHE A 28 -3.51 -11.49 -0.15
C PHE A 28 -4.27 -12.08 1.05
N GLY A 29 -5.58 -11.85 1.17
CA GLY A 29 -6.34 -12.15 2.37
C GLY A 29 -6.09 -11.13 3.50
N GLU A 30 -6.98 -11.10 4.50
CA GLU A 30 -6.94 -10.05 5.53
C GLU A 30 -5.66 -10.02 6.38
N LYS A 31 -5.17 -11.20 6.79
CA LYS A 31 -4.00 -11.29 7.66
C LYS A 31 -2.75 -10.78 6.97
N MET A 32 -2.53 -11.21 5.73
CA MET A 32 -1.37 -10.80 4.95
C MET A 32 -1.47 -9.35 4.50
N PHE A 33 -2.66 -8.87 4.13
CA PHE A 33 -2.89 -7.45 3.87
C PHE A 33 -2.48 -6.58 5.07
N LYS A 34 -2.89 -6.93 6.29
CA LYS A 34 -2.50 -6.22 7.51
C LYS A 34 -0.98 -6.24 7.73
N ALA A 35 -0.34 -7.39 7.52
CA ALA A 35 1.11 -7.52 7.65
C ALA A 35 1.87 -6.66 6.61
N ILE A 36 1.41 -6.64 5.35
CA ILE A 36 2.00 -5.81 4.29
C ILE A 36 1.90 -4.33 4.67
N ILE A 37 0.72 -3.86 5.10
CA ILE A 37 0.52 -2.46 5.52
C ILE A 37 1.48 -2.10 6.66
N GLN A 38 1.55 -2.95 7.70
CA GLN A 38 2.42 -2.69 8.85
C GLN A 38 3.89 -2.63 8.44
N ASN A 39 4.35 -3.60 7.64
CA ASN A 39 5.73 -3.64 7.16
C ASN A 39 6.10 -2.42 6.31
N MET A 40 5.18 -1.98 5.43
CA MET A 40 5.40 -0.78 4.60
C MET A 40 5.42 0.50 5.44
N LEU A 41 4.57 0.61 6.46
CA LEU A 41 4.61 1.74 7.39
C LEU A 41 5.90 1.78 8.20
N ASP A 42 6.39 0.62 8.65
CA ASP A 42 7.63 0.56 9.43
C ASP A 42 8.86 0.81 8.54
N ALA A 43 8.84 0.34 7.29
CA ALA A 43 9.84 0.69 6.28
C ALA A 43 9.85 2.20 6.00
N GLN A 44 8.68 2.84 5.90
CA GLN A 44 8.58 4.29 5.75
C GLN A 44 9.23 5.04 6.92
N LYS A 45 8.96 4.62 8.16
CA LYS A 45 9.55 5.23 9.36
C LYS A 45 11.07 5.07 9.42
N ARG A 46 11.60 3.94 8.94
CA ARG A 46 13.05 3.69 8.87
C ARG A 46 13.74 4.46 7.74
N GLY A 47 12.99 5.01 6.80
CA GLY A 47 13.53 5.63 5.60
C GLY A 47 13.96 4.62 4.53
N ASP A 48 13.49 3.38 4.61
CA ASP A 48 13.81 2.31 3.64
C ASP A 48 13.08 2.53 2.30
N LEU A 49 12.00 3.32 2.31
CA LEU A 49 11.24 3.65 1.11
C LEU A 49 11.87 4.88 0.45
N ASP A 50 12.58 4.68 -0.65
CA ASP A 50 13.05 5.78 -1.48
C ASP A 50 11.86 6.49 -2.14
N GLN A 51 11.56 7.69 -1.66
CA GLN A 51 10.55 8.60 -2.22
C GLN A 51 11.17 9.71 -3.07
N SER A 52 12.49 9.66 -3.28
CA SER A 52 13.21 10.62 -4.11
C SER A 52 12.76 10.44 -5.56
N ARG A 53 12.20 11.51 -6.15
CA ARG A 53 11.72 11.54 -7.53
C ARG A 53 12.55 12.53 -8.34
#